data_AF-A0A9D7S569-F1
#
_entry.id   AF-A0A9D7S569-F1
#
_cell.length_a   1.000
_cell.length_b   1.000
_cell.length_c   1.000
_cell.angle_alpha   90.00
_cell.angle_beta   90.00
_cell.angle_gamma   90.00
#
_symmetry.space_group_name_H-M   'P 1'
#
loop_
_entity.id
_entity.type
_entity.pdbx_description
1 polymer ?
#
loop_
_entity_poly.entity_id
_entity_poly.type
_entity_poly.pdbx_seq_one_letter_code
_entity_poly.pdbx_strand_id
1 'polypeptide(L)'
;MLDLRARLGQLRGQTAPAVVTPDAEWSERLARLRLLARERQGHTPQDTPALPGVELAPGLRLHEVRVSALRLKLAGLDLPDALRPPWDPESTVAIDQLRLFDTETSGLCGGAGLKVFLLGVLRWQGDGWLLRQYLMTSPAAEEALVRAWVDECAGDAHLVSYNGKRFDVPAMRTLETLHGLASRAHEAAHWDLLYPVRRAFRGVWSDCRLVTAERMLVGRERHDDLPGSEAPRAWREFLARGHTRDLLRVMQHNRYDLEALLRVFKAMLQVPASAPRVPVRKGRIPKSKAA
;
A
#
# COMPACT_ATOMS: atom_id res chain seq x y z
N MET A 1 -29.01 72.04 13.52
CA MET A 1 -29.48 70.69 13.87
C MET A 1 -30.94 70.49 13.42
N LEU A 2 -31.14 70.52 12.12
CA LEU A 2 -32.30 70.08 11.32
C LEU A 2 -31.58 69.49 10.10
N ASP A 3 -31.56 68.18 9.86
CA ASP A 3 -32.30 67.65 8.68
C ASP A 3 -32.23 66.10 8.61
N LEU A 4 -32.01 65.40 9.73
CA LEU A 4 -31.94 63.92 9.71
C LEU A 4 -33.31 63.25 9.81
N ARG A 5 -34.29 63.91 10.45
CA ARG A 5 -35.67 63.41 10.56
C ARG A 5 -36.46 63.56 9.24
N ALA A 6 -36.19 64.58 8.43
CA ALA A 6 -36.85 64.73 7.13
C ALA A 6 -36.33 63.72 6.11
N ARG A 7 -35.01 63.45 6.09
CA ARG A 7 -34.41 62.41 5.20
C ARG A 7 -34.87 60.98 5.53
N LEU A 8 -35.10 60.65 6.81
CA LEU A 8 -35.63 59.33 7.18
C LEU A 8 -37.12 59.15 6.84
N GLY A 9 -37.88 60.23 6.68
CA GLY A 9 -39.27 60.17 6.22
C GLY A 9 -39.41 59.78 4.74
N GLN A 10 -38.49 60.23 3.88
CA GLN A 10 -38.52 59.93 2.45
C GLN A 10 -38.16 58.48 2.10
N LEU A 11 -37.41 57.77 2.96
CA LEU A 11 -37.03 56.37 2.74
C LEU A 11 -38.07 55.34 3.21
N ARG A 12 -39.10 55.76 3.96
CA ARG A 12 -40.21 54.86 4.37
C ARG A 12 -41.31 54.72 3.31
N GLY A 13 -41.28 55.53 2.25
CA GLY A 13 -42.21 55.44 1.13
C GLY A 13 -41.68 54.63 -0.06
N GLN A 14 -40.42 54.19 -0.04
CA GLN A 14 -39.88 53.32 -1.08
C GLN A 14 -40.20 51.87 -0.70
N THR A 15 -41.20 51.30 -1.36
CA THR A 15 -41.40 49.85 -1.39
C THR A 15 -40.07 49.17 -1.69
N ALA A 16 -39.66 48.26 -0.81
CA ALA A 16 -38.51 47.40 -1.05
C ALA A 16 -38.65 46.79 -2.47
N PRO A 17 -37.55 46.70 -3.25
CA PRO A 17 -37.63 46.06 -4.55
C PRO A 17 -38.25 44.68 -4.34
N ALA A 18 -39.33 44.41 -5.07
CA ALA A 18 -40.02 43.12 -5.00
C ALA A 18 -38.96 42.02 -5.11
N VAL A 19 -38.91 41.14 -4.12
CA VAL A 19 -38.10 39.93 -4.20
C VAL A 19 -38.62 39.20 -5.43
N VAL A 20 -37.86 39.26 -6.52
CA VAL A 20 -38.19 38.52 -7.73
C VAL A 20 -38.05 37.06 -7.37
N THR A 21 -39.17 36.42 -7.04
CA THR A 21 -39.24 34.96 -6.92
C THR A 21 -38.96 34.43 -8.32
N PRO A 22 -37.86 33.69 -8.54
CA PRO A 22 -37.56 33.16 -9.85
C PRO A 22 -38.73 32.28 -10.29
N ASP A 23 -39.12 32.39 -11.55
CA ASP A 23 -40.16 31.56 -12.14
C ASP A 23 -39.93 30.09 -11.79
N ALA A 24 -40.98 29.30 -11.60
CA ALA A 24 -40.88 27.92 -11.10
C ALA A 24 -39.94 27.08 -11.98
N GLU A 25 -39.98 27.32 -13.29
CA GLU A 25 -39.10 26.70 -14.28
C GLU A 25 -37.63 27.09 -14.09
N TRP A 26 -37.35 28.35 -13.75
CA TRP A 26 -35.99 28.84 -13.47
C TRP A 26 -35.43 28.31 -12.15
N SER A 27 -36.27 28.18 -11.12
CA SER A 27 -35.90 27.57 -9.84
C SER A 27 -35.55 26.08 -10.00
N GLU A 28 -36.33 25.36 -10.80
CA GLU A 28 -36.08 23.95 -11.12
C GLU A 28 -34.81 23.78 -11.98
N ARG A 29 -34.62 24.64 -12.98
CA ARG A 29 -33.40 24.66 -13.82
C ARG A 29 -32.15 24.95 -12.99
N LEU A 30 -32.21 25.89 -12.04
CA LEU A 30 -31.12 26.15 -11.08
C LEU A 30 -30.87 24.98 -10.14
N ALA A 31 -31.91 24.29 -9.66
CA ALA A 31 -31.76 23.08 -8.85
C ALA A 31 -31.07 21.95 -9.64
N ARG A 32 -31.45 21.77 -10.91
CA ARG A 32 -30.83 20.79 -11.83
C ARG A 32 -29.37 21.13 -12.14
N LEU A 33 -29.06 22.40 -12.38
CA LEU A 33 -27.68 22.86 -12.58
C LEU A 33 -26.83 22.72 -11.31
N ARG A 34 -27.41 22.93 -10.12
CA ARG A 34 -26.75 22.66 -8.83
C ARG A 34 -26.53 21.17 -8.61
N LEU A 35 -27.45 20.31 -9.03
CA LEU A 35 -27.29 18.85 -8.98
C LEU A 35 -26.16 18.38 -9.91
N LEU A 36 -26.14 18.86 -11.15
CA LEU A 36 -25.08 18.58 -12.13
C LEU A 36 -23.72 19.16 -11.70
N ALA A 37 -23.71 20.31 -11.03
CA ALA A 37 -22.51 20.89 -10.42
C ALA A 37 -22.01 20.05 -9.22
N ARG A 38 -22.93 19.49 -8.42
CA ARG A 38 -22.61 18.55 -7.32
C ARG A 38 -22.09 17.21 -7.85
N GLU A 39 -22.61 16.72 -8.97
CA GLU A 39 -22.09 15.54 -9.67
C GLU A 39 -20.69 15.78 -10.25
N ARG A 40 -20.41 16.98 -10.75
CA ARG A 40 -19.06 17.39 -11.20
C ARG A 40 -18.08 17.68 -10.05
N GLN A 41 -18.57 18.04 -8.85
CA GLN A 41 -17.76 18.37 -7.67
C GLN A 41 -17.69 17.25 -6.62
N GLY A 42 -18.33 16.10 -6.87
CA GLY A 42 -18.09 14.84 -6.16
C GLY A 42 -18.17 14.92 -4.62
N HIS A 43 -19.25 15.48 -4.07
CA HIS A 43 -19.46 15.46 -2.61
C HIS A 43 -20.90 15.11 -2.24
N THR A 44 -21.12 13.81 -2.04
CA THR A 44 -22.27 13.24 -1.33
C THR A 44 -21.74 12.66 -0.01
N PRO A 45 -22.33 12.97 1.16
CA PRO A 45 -22.09 12.21 2.37
C PRO A 45 -22.81 10.85 2.27
N GLN A 46 -22.17 9.75 2.73
CA GLN A 46 -22.66 8.36 2.77
C GLN A 46 -22.43 7.46 1.53
N ASP A 47 -21.17 7.15 1.23
CA ASP A 47 -20.79 5.83 0.67
C ASP A 47 -19.34 5.56 1.07
N THR A 48 -19.15 5.26 2.35
CA THR A 48 -17.89 4.73 2.87
C THR A 48 -17.90 3.23 2.56
N PRO A 49 -17.13 2.74 1.57
CA PRO A 49 -17.27 1.34 1.16
C PRO A 49 -16.88 0.43 2.32
N ALA A 50 -17.58 -0.70 2.49
CA ALA A 50 -17.26 -1.63 3.56
C ALA A 50 -15.81 -2.17 3.42
N LEU A 51 -15.11 -2.34 4.54
CA LEU A 51 -13.82 -3.03 4.53
C LEU A 51 -14.04 -4.52 4.25
N PRO A 52 -13.28 -5.10 3.31
CA PRO A 52 -13.44 -6.50 2.97
C PRO A 52 -12.94 -7.42 4.12
N GLY A 53 -13.16 -8.72 3.96
CA GLY A 53 -12.68 -9.74 4.90
C GLY A 53 -13.61 -10.00 6.08
N VAL A 54 -13.14 -10.85 6.97
CA VAL A 54 -13.82 -11.28 8.20
C VAL A 54 -13.07 -10.76 9.42
N GLU A 55 -13.76 -10.50 10.52
CA GLU A 55 -13.11 -10.13 11.78
C GLU A 55 -12.61 -11.38 12.49
N LEU A 56 -11.30 -11.50 12.69
CA LEU A 56 -10.67 -12.64 13.38
C LEU A 56 -10.66 -12.45 14.90
N ALA A 57 -10.51 -11.20 15.33
CA ALA A 57 -10.51 -10.76 16.70
C ALA A 57 -11.01 -9.31 16.72
N PRO A 58 -11.51 -8.78 17.86
CA PRO A 58 -11.99 -7.40 17.93
C PRO A 58 -10.97 -6.40 17.39
N GLY A 59 -11.30 -5.76 16.27
CA GLY A 59 -10.44 -4.78 15.59
C GLY A 59 -9.36 -5.35 14.67
N LEU A 60 -9.31 -6.67 14.41
CA LEU A 60 -8.44 -7.30 13.42
C LEU A 60 -9.27 -7.98 12.34
N ARG A 61 -9.13 -7.53 11.10
CA ARG A 61 -9.80 -8.12 9.93
C ARG A 61 -8.82 -8.90 9.08
N LEU A 62 -9.20 -10.09 8.63
CA LEU A 62 -8.50 -10.87 7.62
C LEU A 62 -9.26 -10.80 6.31
N HIS A 63 -8.62 -10.24 5.29
CA HIS A 63 -9.07 -10.33 3.90
C HIS A 63 -8.23 -11.36 3.15
N GLU A 64 -8.89 -12.42 2.67
CA GLU A 64 -8.25 -13.43 1.83
C GLU A 64 -8.68 -13.29 0.39
N VAL A 65 -7.72 -13.42 -0.52
CA VAL A 65 -7.97 -13.49 -1.95
C VAL A 65 -7.16 -14.66 -2.49
N ARG A 66 -7.86 -15.67 -3.03
CA ARG A 66 -7.20 -16.64 -3.89
C ARG A 66 -6.77 -15.92 -5.15
N VAL A 67 -5.47 -15.82 -5.28
CA VAL A 67 -4.79 -15.39 -6.50
C VAL A 67 -4.62 -16.64 -7.37
N SER A 68 -5.69 -17.41 -7.54
CA SER A 68 -5.70 -18.50 -8.51
C SER A 68 -5.62 -17.90 -9.91
N ALA A 69 -5.29 -18.72 -10.91
CA ALA A 69 -5.11 -18.34 -12.32
C ALA A 69 -6.33 -17.67 -13.01
N LEU A 70 -7.34 -17.21 -12.26
CA LEU A 70 -8.51 -16.49 -12.72
C LEU A 70 -8.20 -14.99 -12.91
N ARG A 71 -8.08 -14.64 -14.20
CA ARG A 71 -8.40 -13.33 -14.81
C ARG A 71 -7.52 -12.11 -14.55
N LEU A 72 -6.50 -12.14 -13.71
CA LEU A 72 -5.53 -11.04 -13.62
C LEU A 72 -4.08 -11.55 -13.65
N LYS A 73 -3.47 -11.49 -14.83
CA LYS A 73 -2.06 -11.07 -14.99
C LYS A 73 -0.96 -11.85 -14.23
N LEU A 74 -1.20 -13.06 -13.72
CA LEU A 74 -0.21 -13.92 -13.04
C LEU A 74 -0.06 -15.32 -13.68
N ALA A 75 -0.77 -15.60 -14.78
CA ALA A 75 -0.48 -16.75 -15.63
C ALA A 75 1.00 -16.72 -16.05
N GLY A 76 1.72 -17.82 -15.83
CA GLY A 76 3.17 -17.89 -16.03
C GLY A 76 3.99 -17.37 -14.87
N LEU A 77 3.48 -17.35 -13.63
CA LEU A 77 4.27 -17.22 -12.40
C LEU A 77 4.50 -18.56 -11.70
N ASP A 78 4.45 -19.66 -12.45
CA ASP A 78 4.76 -20.99 -11.93
C ASP A 78 6.20 -20.98 -11.40
N LEU A 79 6.32 -21.28 -10.11
CA LEU A 79 7.58 -21.53 -9.46
C LEU A 79 7.73 -23.06 -9.33
N PRO A 80 8.96 -23.60 -9.42
CA PRO A 80 9.19 -25.01 -9.15
C PRO A 80 8.83 -25.33 -7.69
N ASP A 81 8.45 -26.58 -7.43
CA ASP A 81 8.09 -27.06 -6.09
C ASP A 81 9.22 -26.87 -5.07
N ALA A 82 10.47 -26.95 -5.54
CA ALA A 82 11.66 -26.67 -4.76
C ALA A 82 12.46 -25.52 -5.38
N LEU A 83 12.81 -24.54 -4.56
CA LEU A 83 13.47 -23.30 -4.95
C LEU A 83 14.89 -23.25 -4.42
N ARG A 84 15.83 -22.96 -5.31
CA ARG A 84 17.25 -22.80 -5.02
C ARG A 84 17.77 -21.52 -5.69
N PRO A 85 17.72 -20.37 -5.01
CA PRO A 85 18.04 -19.10 -5.64
C PRO A 85 19.53 -18.99 -6.01
N PRO A 86 19.87 -18.36 -7.16
CA PRO A 86 21.27 -18.18 -7.57
C PRO A 86 22.15 -17.40 -6.58
N TRP A 87 21.55 -16.56 -5.73
CA TRP A 87 22.26 -15.76 -4.73
C TRP A 87 22.42 -16.45 -3.36
N ASP A 88 21.80 -17.62 -3.18
CA ASP A 88 21.87 -18.43 -1.97
C ASP A 88 21.73 -19.93 -2.34
N PRO A 89 22.73 -20.48 -3.05
CA PRO A 89 22.65 -21.82 -3.61
C PRO A 89 22.71 -22.91 -2.54
N GLU A 90 23.06 -22.64 -1.29
CA GLU A 90 23.03 -23.67 -0.24
C GLU A 90 21.63 -23.87 0.34
N SER A 91 20.69 -22.97 0.04
CA SER A 91 19.31 -23.03 0.50
C SER A 91 18.41 -23.71 -0.55
N THR A 92 17.67 -24.73 -0.13
CA THR A 92 16.59 -25.35 -0.91
C THR A 92 15.30 -25.26 -0.10
N VAL A 93 14.28 -24.62 -0.66
CA VAL A 93 13.04 -24.29 0.06
C VAL A 93 11.84 -24.74 -0.76
N ALA A 94 10.87 -25.39 -0.13
CA ALA A 94 9.64 -25.77 -0.81
C ALA A 94 8.74 -24.56 -1.06
N ILE A 95 8.01 -24.53 -2.18
CA ILE A 95 7.16 -23.39 -2.54
C ILE A 95 6.06 -23.10 -1.48
N ASP A 96 5.53 -24.13 -0.82
CA ASP A 96 4.52 -24.05 0.24
C ASP A 96 5.05 -23.54 1.59
N GLN A 97 6.38 -23.55 1.76
CA GLN A 97 7.08 -22.95 2.89
C GLN A 97 7.27 -21.44 2.73
N LEU A 98 7.13 -20.89 1.51
CA LEU A 98 7.33 -19.46 1.29
C LEU A 98 6.26 -18.59 1.93
N ARG A 99 6.70 -17.51 2.56
CA ARG A 99 5.89 -16.37 3.01
C ARG A 99 6.46 -15.09 2.41
N LEU A 100 5.89 -14.66 1.30
CA LEU A 100 6.20 -13.34 0.76
C LEU A 100 5.39 -12.33 1.57
N PHE A 101 6.02 -11.32 2.14
CA PHE A 101 5.32 -10.40 3.03
C PHE A 101 5.77 -8.95 2.87
N ASP A 102 4.88 -8.05 3.27
CA ASP A 102 5.04 -6.61 3.27
C ASP A 102 4.14 -5.99 4.36
N THR A 103 4.60 -4.91 5.00
CA THR A 103 3.84 -4.24 6.06
C THR A 103 3.61 -2.75 5.79
N GLU A 104 2.44 -2.26 6.20
CA GLU A 104 2.18 -0.82 6.29
C GLU A 104 2.22 -0.36 7.75
N THR A 105 2.92 0.74 7.98
CA THR A 105 3.20 1.24 9.33
C THR A 105 2.69 2.66 9.53
N SER A 106 2.39 3.04 10.77
CA SER A 106 1.85 4.37 11.12
C SER A 106 2.86 5.53 11.08
N GLY A 107 4.12 5.31 10.66
CA GLY A 107 5.13 6.34 10.42
C GLY A 107 6.59 5.92 10.70
N LEU A 108 7.56 6.78 10.35
CA LEU A 108 9.01 6.53 10.40
C LEU A 108 9.68 6.72 11.78
N CYS A 109 8.94 7.06 12.83
CA CYS A 109 9.51 7.23 14.16
C CYS A 109 9.70 5.86 14.81
N GLY A 110 10.88 5.26 14.61
CA GLY A 110 11.32 3.98 15.17
C GLY A 110 11.47 3.98 16.71
N GLY A 111 10.39 4.29 17.41
CA GLY A 111 10.27 4.22 18.87
C GLY A 111 8.93 3.60 19.29
N ALA A 112 8.57 3.74 20.58
CA ALA A 112 7.44 3.08 21.27
C ALA A 112 6.01 3.41 20.75
N GLY A 113 5.87 3.93 19.53
CA GLY A 113 4.60 4.26 18.87
C GLY A 113 4.46 3.77 17.43
N LEU A 114 5.42 3.01 16.91
CA LEU A 114 5.30 2.37 15.59
C LEU A 114 4.20 1.30 15.64
N LYS A 115 3.17 1.47 14.82
CA LYS A 115 2.09 0.49 14.66
C LYS A 115 2.19 -0.12 13.26
N VAL A 116 2.31 -1.44 13.18
CA VAL A 116 1.99 -2.18 11.96
C VAL A 116 0.49 -2.30 11.91
N PHE A 117 -0.14 -1.68 10.92
CA PHE A 117 -1.61 -1.68 10.82
C PHE A 117 -2.14 -2.53 9.66
N LEU A 118 -1.27 -2.87 8.72
CA LEU A 118 -1.57 -3.84 7.68
C LEU A 118 -0.37 -4.77 7.53
N LEU A 119 -0.61 -6.07 7.67
CA LEU A 119 0.34 -7.12 7.31
C LEU A 119 -0.23 -7.86 6.11
N GLY A 120 0.47 -7.79 4.98
CA GLY A 120 0.16 -8.59 3.81
C GLY A 120 1.09 -9.80 3.72
N VAL A 121 0.52 -10.97 3.46
CA VAL A 121 1.25 -12.22 3.23
C VAL A 121 0.71 -12.91 1.99
N LEU A 122 1.61 -13.31 1.10
CA LEU A 122 1.33 -14.17 -0.04
C LEU A 122 2.02 -15.52 0.22
N ARG A 123 1.23 -16.60 0.21
CA ARG A 123 1.70 -17.97 0.43
C ARG A 123 1.12 -18.92 -0.60
N TRP A 124 1.84 -19.98 -0.91
CA TRP A 124 1.30 -21.03 -1.76
C TRP A 124 0.34 -21.91 -0.96
N GLN A 125 -0.80 -22.26 -1.55
CA GLN A 125 -1.79 -23.16 -0.95
C GLN A 125 -2.52 -23.96 -2.03
N GLY A 126 -2.21 -25.26 -2.12
CA GLY A 126 -2.77 -26.15 -3.12
C GLY A 126 -2.15 -25.89 -4.48
N ASP A 127 -2.93 -25.32 -5.40
CA ASP A 127 -2.58 -25.06 -6.80
C ASP A 127 -2.42 -23.56 -7.12
N GLY A 128 -2.35 -22.71 -6.09
CA GLY A 128 -2.25 -21.27 -6.32
C GLY A 128 -1.77 -20.46 -5.13
N TRP A 129 -1.58 -19.18 -5.40
CA TRP A 129 -1.20 -18.20 -4.40
C TRP A 129 -2.42 -17.72 -3.62
N LEU A 130 -2.30 -17.67 -2.30
CA LEU A 130 -3.29 -17.10 -1.39
C LEU A 130 -2.72 -15.81 -0.81
N LEU A 131 -3.37 -14.70 -1.12
CA LEU A 131 -3.11 -13.42 -0.47
C LEU A 131 -3.93 -13.34 0.82
N ARG A 132 -3.27 -13.01 1.92
CA ARG A 132 -3.86 -12.78 3.23
C ARG A 132 -3.45 -11.38 3.69
N GLN A 133 -4.43 -10.52 3.97
CA GLN A 133 -4.21 -9.17 4.47
C GLN A 133 -4.85 -9.01 5.84
N TYR A 134 -4.01 -8.84 6.86
CA TYR A 134 -4.40 -8.62 8.25
C TYR A 134 -4.43 -7.12 8.52
N LEU A 135 -5.64 -6.55 8.57
CA LEU A 135 -5.88 -5.13 8.75
C LEU A 135 -6.33 -4.84 10.18
N MET A 136 -5.57 -4.02 10.88
CA MET A 136 -5.92 -3.48 12.19
C MET A 136 -6.85 -2.29 12.06
N THR A 137 -8.12 -2.46 12.44
CA THR A 137 -9.14 -1.40 12.47
C THR A 137 -9.30 -0.74 13.85
N SER A 138 -8.59 -1.23 14.86
CA SER A 138 -8.49 -0.62 16.18
C SER A 138 -7.09 -0.86 16.77
N PRO A 139 -6.45 0.13 17.42
CA PRO A 139 -5.14 -0.07 18.06
C PRO A 139 -5.11 -1.18 19.11
N ALA A 140 -6.27 -1.55 19.68
CA ALA A 140 -6.40 -2.65 20.63
C ALA A 140 -6.12 -4.04 20.01
N ALA A 141 -6.16 -4.15 18.68
CA ALA A 141 -5.97 -5.41 17.97
C ALA A 141 -4.50 -5.70 17.62
N GLU A 142 -3.55 -4.91 18.12
CA GLU A 142 -2.12 -5.07 17.82
C GLU A 142 -1.61 -6.46 18.25
N GLU A 143 -1.95 -6.90 19.45
CA GLU A 143 -1.55 -8.24 19.92
C GLU A 143 -2.08 -9.33 18.98
N ALA A 144 -3.34 -9.21 18.52
CA ALA A 144 -3.92 -10.17 17.58
C ALA A 144 -3.20 -10.17 16.22
N LEU A 145 -2.78 -9.00 15.73
CA LEU A 145 -1.96 -8.89 14.51
C LEU A 145 -0.59 -9.57 14.70
N VAL A 146 0.04 -9.38 15.86
CA VAL A 146 1.32 -10.04 16.18
C VAL A 146 1.16 -11.55 16.28
N ARG A 147 0.06 -12.04 16.87
CA ARG A 147 -0.26 -13.49 16.88
C ARG A 147 -0.41 -14.04 15.46
N ALA A 148 -1.13 -13.34 14.59
CA ALA A 148 -1.24 -13.74 13.19
C ALA A 148 0.12 -13.80 12.47
N TRP A 149 1.03 -12.88 12.76
CA TRP A 149 2.40 -12.93 12.26
C TRP A 149 3.19 -14.13 12.78
N VAL A 150 3.09 -14.42 14.08
CA VAL A 150 3.71 -15.61 14.68
C VAL A 150 3.22 -16.88 13.99
N ASP A 151 1.92 -16.97 13.73
CA ASP A 151 1.30 -18.11 13.04
C ASP A 151 1.78 -18.24 11.58
N GLU A 152 1.93 -17.13 10.85
CA GLU A 152 2.47 -17.16 9.49
C GLU A 152 3.94 -17.59 9.45
N CYS A 153 4.69 -17.28 10.51
CA CYS A 153 6.11 -17.64 10.69
C CYS A 153 6.32 -19.00 11.37
N ALA A 154 5.25 -19.74 11.69
CA ALA A 154 5.36 -21.03 12.35
C ALA A 154 5.86 -22.15 11.42
N GLY A 155 6.38 -23.22 12.01
CA GLY A 155 6.89 -24.38 11.26
C GLY A 155 8.17 -24.06 10.48
N ASP A 156 8.20 -24.48 9.21
CA ASP A 156 9.35 -24.30 8.29
C ASP A 156 9.17 -23.07 7.38
N ALA A 157 8.51 -22.03 7.87
CA ALA A 157 8.27 -20.82 7.08
C ALA A 157 9.59 -20.18 6.62
N HIS A 158 9.66 -19.85 5.33
CA HIS A 158 10.78 -19.14 4.73
C HIS A 158 10.33 -17.77 4.23
N LEU A 159 10.91 -16.73 4.79
CA LEU A 159 10.47 -15.36 4.54
C LEU A 159 11.05 -14.83 3.23
N VAL A 160 10.24 -14.09 2.48
CA VAL A 160 10.66 -13.35 1.29
C VAL A 160 10.10 -11.93 1.39
N SER A 161 10.95 -10.92 1.23
CA SER A 161 10.48 -9.54 1.22
C SER A 161 11.39 -8.63 0.39
N TYR A 162 11.01 -7.35 0.26
CA TYR A 162 11.86 -6.34 -0.34
C TYR A 162 12.25 -5.32 0.73
N ASN A 163 13.51 -5.33 1.17
CA ASN A 163 14.04 -4.47 2.24
C ASN A 163 13.52 -4.78 3.66
N GLY A 164 12.79 -5.88 3.87
CA GLY A 164 12.19 -6.18 5.16
C GLY A 164 13.15 -6.63 6.26
N LYS A 165 14.39 -7.03 5.95
CA LYS A 165 15.41 -7.23 7.01
C LYS A 165 15.69 -5.95 7.78
N ARG A 166 15.56 -4.81 7.12
CA ARG A 166 15.88 -3.50 7.69
C ARG A 166 14.67 -2.80 8.31
N PHE A 167 13.46 -3.07 7.80
CA PHE A 167 12.26 -2.32 8.18
C PHE A 167 11.22 -3.21 8.87
N ASP A 168 10.63 -4.15 8.14
CA ASP A 168 9.48 -4.93 8.61
C ASP A 168 9.82 -5.88 9.77
N VAL A 169 10.89 -6.68 9.64
CA VAL A 169 11.26 -7.68 10.67
C VAL A 169 11.63 -7.01 12.01
N PRO A 170 12.46 -5.93 12.04
CA PRO A 170 12.72 -5.21 13.28
C PRO A 170 11.46 -4.60 13.92
N ALA A 171 10.51 -4.12 13.11
CA ALA A 171 9.23 -3.61 13.60
C ALA A 171 8.42 -4.72 14.27
N MET A 172 8.24 -5.85 13.58
CA MET A 172 7.52 -7.01 14.14
C MET A 172 8.18 -7.56 15.40
N ARG A 173 9.52 -7.63 15.44
CA ARG A 173 10.26 -8.08 16.64
C ARG A 173 10.03 -7.17 17.85
N THR A 174 9.94 -5.87 17.62
CA THR A 174 9.62 -4.92 18.69
C THR A 174 8.22 -5.20 19.25
N LEU A 175 7.24 -5.41 18.37
CA LEU A 175 5.86 -5.73 18.76
C LEU A 175 5.76 -7.09 19.46
N GLU A 176 6.44 -8.12 18.97
CA GLU A 176 6.57 -9.42 19.62
C GLU A 176 7.06 -9.29 21.06
N THR A 177 8.16 -8.55 21.26
CA THR A 177 8.74 -8.32 22.59
C THR A 177 7.75 -7.60 23.51
N LEU A 178 7.05 -6.58 23.01
CA LEU A 178 6.07 -5.81 23.79
C LEU A 178 4.87 -6.66 24.24
N HIS A 179 4.46 -7.62 23.41
CA HIS A 179 3.31 -8.49 23.68
C HIS A 179 3.68 -9.84 24.30
N GLY A 180 4.96 -10.07 24.62
CA GLY A 180 5.43 -11.35 25.18
C GLY A 180 5.24 -12.53 24.23
N LEU A 181 5.25 -12.27 22.92
CA LEU A 181 5.14 -13.26 21.87
C LEU A 181 6.51 -13.46 21.21
N ALA A 182 6.71 -14.61 20.57
CA ALA A 182 7.94 -14.89 19.85
C ALA A 182 7.62 -15.66 18.57
N SER A 183 8.00 -15.11 17.43
CA SER A 183 8.02 -15.85 16.18
C SER A 183 9.41 -16.41 15.92
N ARG A 184 9.47 -17.41 15.03
CA ARG A 184 10.73 -17.88 14.47
C ARG A 184 11.23 -17.00 13.32
N ALA A 185 10.65 -15.83 13.05
CA ALA A 185 11.02 -14.99 11.91
C ALA A 185 12.51 -14.59 11.87
N HIS A 186 13.14 -14.48 13.03
CA HIS A 186 14.57 -14.16 13.16
C HIS A 186 15.49 -15.38 12.97
N GLU A 187 14.96 -16.59 13.15
CA GLU A 187 15.62 -17.86 12.87
C GLU A 187 15.33 -18.35 11.44
N ALA A 188 14.16 -17.96 10.90
CA ALA A 188 13.71 -18.31 9.58
C ALA A 188 14.71 -17.80 8.55
N ALA A 189 15.04 -18.67 7.61
CA ALA A 189 15.81 -18.23 6.46
C ALA A 189 14.97 -17.19 5.69
N HIS A 190 15.62 -16.07 5.35
CA HIS A 190 14.95 -14.88 4.83
C HIS A 190 15.66 -14.37 3.58
N TRP A 191 14.96 -14.47 2.44
CA TRP A 191 15.37 -13.87 1.18
C TRP A 191 14.82 -12.46 1.03
N ASP A 192 15.63 -11.49 1.46
CA ASP A 192 15.36 -10.08 1.18
C ASP A 192 15.95 -9.69 -0.18
N LEU A 193 15.07 -9.42 -1.15
CA LEU A 193 15.43 -9.24 -2.56
C LEU A 193 16.13 -7.91 -2.84
N LEU A 194 16.07 -6.93 -1.94
CA LEU A 194 16.76 -5.66 -2.16
C LEU A 194 18.28 -5.86 -2.30
N TYR A 195 18.85 -6.81 -1.55
CA TYR A 195 20.29 -7.08 -1.54
C TYR A 195 20.79 -7.74 -2.84
N PRO A 196 20.21 -8.86 -3.32
CA PRO A 196 20.61 -9.45 -4.60
C PRO A 196 20.30 -8.51 -5.78
N VAL A 197 19.18 -7.77 -5.76
CA VAL A 197 18.89 -6.76 -6.80
C VAL A 197 19.97 -5.68 -6.83
N ARG A 198 20.34 -5.11 -5.67
CA ARG A 198 21.42 -4.12 -5.60
C ARG A 198 22.76 -4.70 -6.05
N ARG A 199 23.05 -5.95 -5.72
CA ARG A 199 24.30 -6.61 -6.14
C ARG A 199 24.39 -6.74 -7.66
N ALA A 200 23.27 -7.06 -8.31
CA ALA A 200 23.21 -7.24 -9.74
C ALA A 200 23.12 -5.92 -10.54
N PHE A 201 22.45 -4.89 -9.99
CA PHE A 201 22.03 -3.75 -10.82
C PHE A 201 22.36 -2.36 -10.26
N ARG A 202 22.96 -2.25 -9.07
CA ARG A 202 23.36 -0.94 -8.52
C ARG A 202 24.35 -0.26 -9.47
N GLY A 203 24.04 0.96 -9.86
CA GLY A 203 24.84 1.74 -10.79
C GLY A 203 24.54 1.46 -12.26
N VAL A 204 23.67 0.48 -12.57
CA VAL A 204 23.09 0.29 -13.92
C VAL A 204 21.71 0.93 -13.98
N TRP A 205 20.88 0.70 -12.95
CA TRP A 205 19.55 1.29 -12.84
C TRP A 205 19.56 2.63 -12.10
N SER A 206 18.50 3.42 -12.30
CA SER A 206 18.31 4.73 -11.63
C SER A 206 18.25 4.59 -10.11
N ASP A 207 17.55 3.56 -9.64
CA ASP A 207 17.48 3.13 -8.25
C ASP A 207 17.18 1.63 -8.19
N CYS A 208 17.19 1.06 -6.99
CA CYS A 208 16.82 -0.33 -6.75
C CYS A 208 15.59 -0.40 -5.84
N ARG A 209 14.56 0.43 -6.05
CA ARG A 209 13.26 0.27 -5.40
C ARG A 209 12.47 -0.86 -6.07
N LEU A 210 11.51 -1.45 -5.35
CA LEU A 210 10.69 -2.55 -5.87
C LEU A 210 10.03 -2.21 -7.20
N VAL A 211 9.41 -1.02 -7.31
CA VAL A 211 8.79 -0.53 -8.56
C VAL A 211 9.80 -0.46 -9.71
N THR A 212 11.03 -0.01 -9.45
CA THR A 212 12.07 0.01 -10.49
C THR A 212 12.51 -1.41 -10.86
N ALA A 213 12.67 -2.31 -9.88
CA ALA A 213 13.02 -3.70 -10.13
C ALA A 213 11.93 -4.42 -10.95
N GLU A 214 10.65 -4.22 -10.60
CA GLU A 214 9.52 -4.76 -11.35
C GLU A 214 9.52 -4.25 -12.80
N ARG A 215 9.69 -2.94 -12.99
CA ARG A 215 9.77 -2.36 -14.35
C ARG A 215 10.92 -2.93 -15.15
N MET A 216 12.12 -2.96 -14.57
CA MET A 216 13.34 -3.36 -15.30
C MET A 216 13.42 -4.86 -15.56
N LEU A 217 12.90 -5.70 -14.68
CA LEU A 217 12.94 -7.17 -14.83
C LEU A 217 11.72 -7.74 -15.55
N VAL A 218 10.56 -7.11 -15.42
CA VAL A 218 9.26 -7.66 -15.84
C VAL A 218 8.58 -6.78 -16.89
N GLY A 219 9.10 -5.59 -17.17
CA GLY A 219 8.56 -4.67 -18.18
C GLY A 219 7.21 -4.05 -17.80
N ARG A 220 6.87 -4.05 -16.50
CA ARG A 220 5.60 -3.48 -16.01
C ARG A 220 5.77 -2.07 -15.47
N GLU A 221 4.90 -1.19 -15.92
CA GLU A 221 4.78 0.15 -15.38
C GLU A 221 3.53 0.27 -14.50
N ARG A 222 3.70 0.84 -13.31
CA ARG A 222 2.60 1.20 -12.42
C ARG A 222 2.16 2.62 -12.75
N HIS A 223 0.88 2.77 -13.11
CA HIS A 223 0.34 4.04 -13.59
C HIS A 223 -0.46 4.81 -12.54
N ASP A 224 -0.82 4.17 -11.42
CA ASP A 224 -1.59 4.75 -10.33
C ASP A 224 -1.14 4.13 -9.01
N ASP A 225 -0.47 4.89 -8.15
CA ASP A 225 -0.20 4.49 -6.77
C ASP A 225 -0.55 5.65 -5.84
N LEU A 226 -1.27 5.35 -4.75
CA LEU A 226 -1.22 6.17 -3.55
C LEU A 226 0.25 6.17 -3.09
N PRO A 227 0.89 7.33 -2.86
CA PRO A 227 2.24 7.34 -2.31
C PRO A 227 2.23 6.57 -0.98
N GLY A 228 3.15 5.62 -0.76
CA GLY A 228 3.23 4.88 0.52
C GLY A 228 3.36 5.79 1.76
N SER A 229 3.83 7.04 1.58
CA SER A 229 3.83 8.07 2.62
C SER A 229 2.43 8.48 3.11
N GLU A 230 1.38 8.20 2.34
CA GLU A 230 0.00 8.49 2.70
C GLU A 230 -0.67 7.37 3.52
N ALA A 231 -0.12 6.16 3.52
CA ALA A 231 -0.69 5.02 4.24
C ALA A 231 -0.88 5.31 5.75
N PRO A 232 0.08 5.93 6.47
CA PRO A 232 -0.12 6.39 7.84
C PRO A 232 -1.28 7.38 8.01
N ARG A 233 -1.44 8.31 7.08
CA ARG A 233 -2.50 9.34 7.11
C ARG A 233 -3.86 8.67 6.93
N ALA A 234 -3.99 7.80 5.95
CA ALA A 234 -5.20 7.04 5.65
C ALA A 234 -5.68 6.25 6.88
N TRP A 235 -4.78 5.54 7.55
CA TRP A 235 -5.14 4.77 8.75
C TRP A 235 -5.58 5.67 9.92
N ARG A 236 -4.87 6.77 10.19
CA ARG A 236 -5.28 7.73 11.24
C ARG A 236 -6.64 8.37 10.95
N GLU A 237 -6.90 8.74 9.70
CA GLU A 237 -8.19 9.30 9.30
C GLU A 237 -9.32 8.28 9.41
N PHE A 238 -9.05 7.02 9.08
CA PHE A 238 -9.98 5.93 9.31
C PHE A 238 -10.30 5.77 10.81
N LEU A 239 -9.30 5.74 11.69
CA LEU A 239 -9.55 5.64 13.14
C LEU A 239 -10.34 6.84 13.69
N ALA A 240 -10.11 8.04 13.14
CA ALA A 240 -10.74 9.26 13.61
C ALA A 240 -12.17 9.47 13.08
N ARG A 241 -12.44 9.06 11.82
CA ARG A 241 -13.68 9.41 11.10
C ARG A 241 -14.42 8.21 10.51
N GLY A 242 -13.86 7.01 10.58
CA GLY A 242 -14.41 5.80 9.98
C GLY A 242 -14.32 5.75 8.45
N HIS A 243 -13.66 6.70 7.80
CA HIS A 243 -13.56 6.75 6.33
C HIS A 243 -12.62 5.65 5.81
N THR A 244 -13.15 4.72 5.03
CA THR A 244 -12.44 3.53 4.53
C THR A 244 -11.81 3.71 3.15
N ARG A 245 -12.21 4.73 2.37
CA ARG A 245 -11.82 4.86 0.95
C ARG A 245 -10.31 4.88 0.76
N ASP A 246 -9.58 5.69 1.52
CA ASP A 246 -8.12 5.73 1.45
C ASP A 246 -7.49 4.47 2.04
N LEU A 247 -8.10 3.87 3.07
CA LEU A 247 -7.61 2.61 3.64
C LEU A 247 -7.71 1.44 2.65
N LEU A 248 -8.76 1.40 1.83
CA LEU A 248 -8.91 0.43 0.74
C LEU A 248 -7.83 0.60 -0.34
N ARG A 249 -7.43 1.85 -0.62
CA ARG A 249 -6.30 2.13 -1.53
C ARG A 249 -4.98 1.65 -0.95
N VAL A 250 -4.78 1.77 0.37
CA VAL A 250 -3.61 1.21 1.06
C VAL A 250 -3.60 -0.32 0.94
N MET A 251 -4.74 -0.99 1.18
CA MET A 251 -4.83 -2.44 0.99
C MET A 251 -4.52 -2.86 -0.45
N GLN A 252 -5.01 -2.10 -1.44
CA GLN A 252 -4.71 -2.35 -2.84
C GLN A 252 -3.23 -2.16 -3.17
N HIS A 253 -2.59 -1.14 -2.60
CA HIS A 253 -1.16 -0.89 -2.76
C HIS A 253 -0.31 -2.03 -2.19
N ASN A 254 -0.55 -2.42 -0.93
CA ASN A 254 0.13 -3.56 -0.29
C ASN A 254 -0.05 -4.86 -1.11
N ARG A 255 -1.25 -5.10 -1.66
CA ARG A 255 -1.47 -6.21 -2.59
C ARG A 255 -0.59 -6.09 -3.83
N TYR A 256 -0.53 -4.92 -4.47
CA TYR A 256 0.30 -4.71 -5.67
C TYR A 256 1.79 -4.87 -5.37
N ASP A 257 2.25 -4.47 -4.19
CA ASP A 257 3.62 -4.67 -3.72
C ASP A 257 3.94 -6.15 -3.54
N LEU A 258 3.03 -6.95 -2.96
CA LEU A 258 3.20 -8.39 -2.87
C LEU A 258 3.20 -9.08 -4.25
N GLU A 259 2.31 -8.68 -5.15
CA GLU A 259 2.28 -9.19 -6.52
C GLU A 259 3.57 -8.84 -7.28
N ALA A 260 4.07 -7.61 -7.11
CA ALA A 260 5.33 -7.17 -7.70
C ALA A 260 6.54 -7.92 -7.09
N LEU A 261 6.53 -8.11 -5.78
CA LEU A 261 7.53 -8.88 -5.05
C LEU A 261 7.62 -10.30 -5.60
N LEU A 262 6.49 -10.98 -5.83
CA LEU A 262 6.47 -12.31 -6.43
C LEU A 262 7.05 -12.33 -7.85
N ARG A 263 6.68 -11.35 -8.69
CA ARG A 263 7.21 -11.25 -10.07
C ARG A 263 8.72 -11.01 -10.06
N VAL A 264 9.19 -10.08 -9.22
CA VAL A 264 10.62 -9.77 -9.08
C VAL A 264 11.37 -10.96 -8.51
N PHE A 265 10.81 -11.66 -7.52
CA PHE A 265 11.38 -12.89 -6.98
C PHE A 265 11.61 -13.92 -8.10
N LYS A 266 10.55 -14.23 -8.86
CA LYS A 266 10.64 -15.16 -10.00
C LYS A 266 11.67 -14.74 -11.03
N ALA A 267 11.69 -13.46 -11.41
CA ALA A 267 12.64 -12.96 -12.39
C ALA A 267 14.08 -13.06 -11.87
N MET A 268 14.29 -12.74 -10.59
CA MET A 268 15.60 -12.85 -9.95
C MET A 268 16.11 -14.29 -9.95
N LEU A 269 15.26 -15.31 -9.77
CA LEU A 269 15.67 -16.72 -9.85
C LEU A 269 16.33 -17.07 -11.21
N GLN A 270 16.03 -16.32 -12.26
CA GLN A 270 16.59 -16.49 -13.60
C GLN A 270 17.84 -15.61 -13.84
N VAL A 271 18.16 -14.68 -12.93
CA VAL A 271 19.35 -13.83 -13.04
C VAL A 271 20.58 -14.67 -12.66
N PRO A 272 21.56 -14.86 -13.57
CA PRO A 272 22.74 -15.65 -13.26
C PRO A 272 23.53 -15.07 -12.09
N ALA A 273 24.14 -15.92 -11.27
CA ALA A 273 25.04 -15.49 -10.19
C ALA A 273 26.24 -14.65 -10.71
N SER A 274 26.58 -14.81 -12.00
CA SER A 274 27.62 -14.12 -12.75
C SER A 274 27.21 -12.76 -13.33
N ALA A 275 25.94 -12.33 -13.19
CA ALA A 275 25.48 -11.04 -13.70
C ALA A 275 26.38 -9.88 -13.22
N PRO A 276 26.78 -8.95 -14.11
CA PRO A 276 27.87 -8.00 -13.88
C PRO A 276 27.61 -7.12 -12.64
N ARG A 277 28.51 -7.23 -11.66
CA ARG A 277 28.45 -6.60 -10.33
C ARG A 277 29.08 -5.20 -10.27
N VAL A 278 29.32 -4.56 -11.42
CA VAL A 278 30.14 -3.35 -11.52
C VAL A 278 29.26 -2.14 -11.90
N PRO A 279 29.36 -1.02 -11.16
CA PRO A 279 28.59 0.18 -11.47
C PRO A 279 28.95 0.74 -12.85
N VAL A 280 27.94 1.12 -13.63
CA VAL A 280 28.16 1.94 -14.83
C VAL A 280 28.72 3.28 -14.35
N ARG A 281 30.01 3.53 -14.62
CA ARG A 281 30.56 4.88 -14.46
C ARG A 281 29.73 5.79 -15.34
N LYS A 282 29.04 6.78 -14.74
CA LYS A 282 28.43 7.88 -15.49
C LYS A 282 29.51 8.50 -16.37
N GLY A 283 29.47 8.20 -17.67
CA GLY A 283 30.34 8.84 -18.65
C GLY A 283 30.07 10.34 -18.58
N ARG A 284 31.11 11.13 -18.27
CA ARG A 284 31.09 12.57 -18.51
C ARG A 284 30.81 12.75 -20.00
N ILE A 285 29.67 13.34 -20.34
CA ILE A 285 29.44 13.89 -21.68
C ILE A 285 30.57 14.91 -21.91
N PRO A 286 31.42 14.76 -22.94
CA PRO A 286 32.41 15.77 -23.26
C PRO A 286 31.65 17.04 -23.64
N LYS A 287 31.88 18.13 -22.92
CA LYS A 287 31.44 19.45 -23.36
C LYS A 287 32.18 19.75 -24.66
N SER A 288 31.46 19.74 -25.78
CA SER A 288 31.98 20.28 -27.04
C SER A 288 32.38 21.74 -26.80
N LYS A 289 33.65 22.07 -27.03
CA LYS A 289 34.08 23.45 -27.16
C LYS A 289 33.41 24.01 -28.42
N ALA A 290 32.52 24.97 -28.25
CA ALA A 290 32.13 25.86 -29.33
C ALA A 290 33.34 26.73 -29.69
N ALA A 291 33.62 26.83 -30.99
CA ALA A 291 34.53 27.81 -31.57
C ALA A 291 33.99 29.23 -31.39
#